data_AF-A0A918AR65-F1
#
_entry.id   AF-A0A918AR65-F1
#
_cell.length_a   1.000
_cell.length_b   1.000
_cell.length_c   1.000
_cell.angle_alpha   90.00
_cell.angle_beta   90.00
_cell.angle_gamma   90.00
#
_symmetry.space_group_name_H-M   'P 1'
#
loop_
_entity.id
_entity.type
_entity.pdbx_description
1 polymer ?
#
loop_
_entity_poly.entity_id
_entity_poly.type
_entity_poly.pdbx_seq_one_letter_code
_entity_poly.pdbx_strand_id
1 'polypeptide(L)'
;MTGPQRDRLAAAQAELLRALLAGGEPPAGFDRDRLRIEARALLNKRRGIVAALRPDLVEALGERFRPLFDDYARAHPRREGTRMRQDAAAFAEWAAARGELEPPRKRRWWQRRAT
;
A
#
# COMPACT_ATOMS: atom_id res chain seq x y z
N MET A 1 -19.46 -13.29 -26.36
CA MET A 1 -19.40 -13.77 -24.96
C MET A 1 -20.79 -13.70 -24.36
N THR A 2 -21.27 -14.78 -23.75
CA THR A 2 -22.55 -14.83 -23.00
C THR A 2 -22.36 -14.35 -21.55
N GLY A 3 -23.46 -14.04 -20.84
CA GLY A 3 -23.42 -13.68 -19.42
C GLY A 3 -22.63 -14.68 -18.55
N PRO A 4 -22.93 -15.99 -18.62
CA PRO A 4 -22.21 -17.01 -17.83
C PRO A 4 -20.70 -17.11 -18.11
N GLN A 5 -20.25 -16.72 -19.31
CA GLN A 5 -18.82 -16.66 -19.62
C GLN A 5 -18.14 -15.44 -18.99
N ARG A 6 -18.83 -14.29 -18.94
CA ARG A 6 -18.32 -13.06 -18.29
C ARG A 6 -18.20 -13.24 -16.79
N ASP A 7 -19.17 -13.90 -16.15
CA ASP A 7 -19.17 -14.11 -14.70
C ASP A 7 -18.01 -15.02 -14.26
N ARG A 8 -17.73 -16.08 -15.02
CA ARG A 8 -16.57 -16.95 -14.78
C ARG A 8 -15.25 -16.20 -14.91
N LEU A 9 -15.11 -15.34 -15.91
CA LEU A 9 -13.92 -14.51 -16.07
C LEU A 9 -13.75 -13.54 -14.90
N ALA A 10 -14.82 -12.86 -14.49
CA ALA A 10 -14.79 -11.93 -13.37
C ALA A 10 -14.39 -12.64 -12.06
N ALA A 11 -14.90 -13.86 -11.83
CA ALA A 11 -14.51 -14.67 -10.68
C ALA A 11 -13.01 -15.01 -10.68
N ALA A 12 -12.47 -15.45 -11.82
CA ALA A 12 -11.04 -15.75 -11.97
C ALA A 12 -10.16 -14.49 -11.79
N GLN A 13 -10.59 -13.34 -12.32
CA GLN A 13 -9.90 -12.06 -12.11
C GLN A 13 -9.88 -11.65 -10.63
N ALA A 14 -11.00 -11.83 -9.93
CA ALA A 14 -11.07 -11.55 -8.50
C ALA A 14 -10.15 -12.48 -7.68
N GLU A 15 -10.04 -13.75 -8.07
CA GLU A 15 -9.12 -14.70 -7.45
C GLU A 15 -7.65 -14.30 -7.65
N LEU A 16 -7.29 -13.93 -8.87
CA LEU A 16 -5.95 -13.43 -9.18
C LEU A 16 -5.61 -12.16 -8.38
N LEU A 17 -6.55 -11.22 -8.28
CA LEU A 17 -6.35 -10.00 -7.49
C LEU A 17 -6.17 -10.31 -6.00
N ARG A 18 -6.92 -11.27 -5.44
CA ARG A 18 -6.72 -11.73 -4.06
C ARG A 18 -5.33 -12.32 -3.86
N ALA A 19 -4.85 -13.15 -4.80
CA ALA A 19 -3.51 -13.72 -4.73
C ALA A 19 -2.42 -12.63 -4.74
N LEU A 20 -2.54 -11.65 -5.63
CA LEU A 20 -1.54 -10.58 -5.79
C LEU A 20 -1.56 -9.54 -4.67
N LEU A 21 -2.73 -9.19 -4.14
CA LEU A 21 -2.89 -8.02 -3.26
C LEU A 21 -3.15 -8.39 -1.80
N ALA A 22 -3.67 -9.59 -1.53
CA ALA A 22 -4.13 -10.01 -0.20
C ALA A 22 -3.52 -11.34 0.27
N GLY A 23 -2.54 -11.90 -0.46
CA GLY A 23 -1.88 -13.14 -0.07
C GLY A 23 -2.75 -14.40 -0.25
N GLY A 24 -3.73 -14.35 -1.15
CA GLY A 24 -4.50 -15.54 -1.54
C GLY A 24 -3.66 -16.60 -2.27
N GLU A 25 -4.18 -17.81 -2.35
CA GLU A 25 -3.56 -18.91 -3.10
C GLU A 25 -3.55 -18.58 -4.62
N PRO A 26 -2.46 -18.90 -5.34
CA PRO A 26 -2.42 -18.87 -6.81
C PRO A 26 -3.63 -19.58 -7.45
N PRO A 27 -4.38 -18.90 -8.34
CA PRO A 27 -5.43 -19.56 -9.11
C PRO A 27 -4.85 -20.66 -10.01
N ALA A 28 -5.67 -21.66 -10.33
CA ALA A 28 -5.26 -22.74 -11.24
C ALA A 28 -4.74 -22.20 -12.58
N GLY A 29 -3.65 -22.79 -13.07
CA GLY A 29 -3.00 -22.38 -14.33
C GLY A 29 -2.04 -21.20 -14.22
N PHE A 30 -1.93 -20.55 -13.06
CA PHE A 30 -0.90 -19.54 -12.81
C PHE A 30 0.33 -20.13 -12.12
N ASP A 31 1.49 -19.71 -12.58
CA ASP A 31 2.76 -20.05 -11.95
C ASP A 31 2.91 -19.31 -10.61
N ARG A 32 3.06 -20.08 -9.53
CA ARG A 32 3.18 -19.56 -8.16
C ARG A 32 4.36 -18.60 -8.01
N ASP A 33 5.48 -18.86 -8.67
CA ASP A 33 6.71 -18.08 -8.50
C ASP A 33 6.61 -16.75 -9.22
N ARG A 34 6.03 -16.75 -10.43
CA ARG A 34 5.70 -15.54 -11.16
C ARG A 34 4.73 -14.66 -10.39
N LEU A 35 3.70 -15.24 -9.77
CA LEU A 35 2.78 -14.46 -8.93
C LEU A 35 3.46 -13.87 -7.70
N ARG A 36 4.38 -14.61 -7.06
CA ARG A 36 5.17 -14.07 -5.95
C ARG A 36 6.05 -12.89 -6.38
N ILE A 37 6.65 -12.96 -7.57
CA ILE A 37 7.43 -11.85 -8.14
C ILE A 37 6.54 -10.65 -8.40
N GLU A 38 5.37 -10.85 -9.01
CA GLU A 38 4.44 -9.77 -9.34
C GLU A 38 3.88 -9.10 -8.07
N ALA A 39 3.49 -9.88 -7.06
CA ALA A 39 3.03 -9.35 -5.78
C ALA A 39 4.10 -8.44 -5.12
N ARG A 40 5.38 -8.85 -5.18
CA ARG A 40 6.50 -8.02 -4.70
C ARG A 40 6.68 -6.76 -5.53
N ALA A 41 6.55 -6.83 -6.85
CA ALA A 41 6.64 -5.66 -7.73
C ALA A 41 5.51 -4.66 -7.44
N LEU A 42 4.29 -5.13 -7.23
CA LEU A 42 3.13 -4.31 -6.87
C LEU A 42 3.31 -3.65 -5.49
N LEU A 43 3.81 -4.39 -4.50
CA LEU A 43 4.14 -3.84 -3.19
C LEU A 43 5.20 -2.74 -3.29
N ASN A 44 6.28 -2.99 -4.05
CA ASN A 44 7.33 -2.00 -4.30
C ASN A 44 6.77 -0.73 -4.97
N LYS A 45 5.91 -0.89 -5.98
CA LYS A 45 5.26 0.23 -6.66
C LYS A 45 4.38 1.03 -5.72
N ARG A 46 3.56 0.36 -4.90
CA ARG A 46 2.69 1.00 -3.91
C ARG A 46 3.52 1.82 -2.92
N ARG A 47 4.59 1.23 -2.37
CA ARG A 47 5.52 1.89 -1.46
C ARG A 47 6.20 3.10 -2.09
N GLY A 48 6.68 2.97 -3.33
CA GLY A 48 7.31 4.07 -4.06
C GLY A 48 6.37 5.25 -4.30
N ILE A 49 5.10 4.98 -4.62
CA ILE A 49 4.07 6.02 -4.76
C ILE A 49 3.83 6.73 -3.42
N VAL A 50 3.73 5.99 -2.32
CA VAL A 50 3.52 6.59 -0.99
C VAL A 50 4.74 7.42 -0.57
N ALA A 51 5.95 6.93 -0.80
CA ALA A 51 7.19 7.69 -0.56
C ALA A 51 7.22 9.00 -1.36
N ALA A 52 6.79 8.97 -2.63
CA ALA A 52 6.72 10.17 -3.47
C ALA A 52 5.63 11.16 -3.02
N LEU A 53 4.49 10.66 -2.54
CA LEU A 53 3.39 11.49 -2.05
C LEU A 53 3.65 12.07 -0.65
N ARG A 54 4.46 11.39 0.16
CA ARG A 54 4.74 11.71 1.57
C ARG A 54 6.23 11.61 1.90
N PRO A 55 7.08 12.46 1.30
CA PRO A 55 8.50 12.50 1.63
C PRO A 55 8.74 12.79 3.11
N ASP A 56 7.84 13.54 3.75
CA ASP A 56 7.86 13.82 5.20
C ASP A 56 7.81 12.53 6.06
N LEU A 57 7.06 11.51 5.63
CA LEU A 57 7.03 10.22 6.33
C LEU A 57 8.32 9.43 6.10
N VAL A 58 8.93 9.53 4.92
CA VAL A 58 10.21 8.89 4.63
C VAL A 58 11.30 9.49 5.52
N GLU A 59 11.34 10.82 5.63
CA GLU A 59 12.27 11.53 6.52
C GLU A 59 12.05 11.17 7.99
N ALA A 60 10.79 11.17 8.45
CA ALA A 60 10.46 10.89 9.84
C ALA A 60 10.75 9.43 10.26
N LEU A 61 10.49 8.46 9.37
CA LEU A 61 10.65 7.03 9.68
C LEU A 61 12.05 6.51 9.34
N GLY A 62 12.76 7.15 8.41
CA GLY A 62 14.08 6.72 7.93
C GLY A 62 14.07 5.27 7.43
N GLU A 63 15.05 4.48 7.85
CA GLU A 63 15.18 3.06 7.50
C GLU A 63 13.96 2.22 7.92
N ARG A 64 13.18 2.67 8.92
CA ARG A 64 11.95 1.97 9.34
C ARG A 64 10.82 2.13 8.34
N PHE A 65 10.87 3.10 7.42
CA PHE A 65 9.79 3.34 6.46
C PHE A 65 9.43 2.09 5.66
N ARG A 66 10.44 1.40 5.13
CA ARG A 66 10.24 0.21 4.29
C ARG A 66 9.58 -0.96 5.05
N PRO A 67 10.12 -1.44 6.19
CA PRO A 67 9.50 -2.54 6.92
C PRO A 67 8.12 -2.16 7.49
N LEU A 68 7.93 -0.93 7.99
CA LEU A 68 6.63 -0.47 8.47
C LEU A 68 5.59 -0.40 7.36
N PHE A 69 5.97 0.06 6.17
CA PHE A 69 5.06 0.09 5.03
C PHE A 69 4.66 -1.33 4.59
N ASP A 70 5.60 -2.28 4.61
CA ASP A 70 5.31 -3.66 4.22
C ASP A 70 4.35 -4.34 5.20
N ASP A 71 4.49 -4.06 6.50
CA ASP A 71 3.57 -4.55 7.54
C ASP A 71 2.17 -3.90 7.42
N TYR A 72 2.13 -2.58 7.22
CA TYR A 72 0.89 -1.87 6.89
C TYR A 72 0.21 -2.49 5.67
N ALA A 73 0.95 -2.69 4.58
CA ALA A 73 0.41 -3.17 3.32
C ALA A 73 -0.14 -4.60 3.42
N ARG A 74 0.48 -5.46 4.24
CA ARG A 74 0.01 -6.82 4.53
C ARG A 74 -1.32 -6.81 5.29
N ALA A 75 -1.47 -5.91 6.27
CA ALA A 75 -2.70 -5.76 7.04
C ALA A 75 -3.80 -4.99 6.27
N HIS A 76 -3.41 -4.21 5.26
CA HIS A 76 -4.31 -3.37 4.46
C HIS A 76 -4.15 -3.67 2.95
N PRO A 77 -4.62 -4.84 2.49
CA PRO A 77 -4.69 -5.15 1.07
C PRO A 77 -5.41 -4.07 0.27
N ARG A 78 -4.89 -3.76 -0.91
CA ARG A 78 -5.49 -2.79 -1.82
C ARG A 78 -6.87 -3.26 -2.28
N ARG A 79 -7.86 -2.38 -2.18
CA ARG A 79 -9.21 -2.59 -2.71
C ARG A 79 -9.40 -1.77 -3.97
N GLU A 80 -10.36 -2.18 -4.80
CA GLU A 80 -10.79 -1.40 -5.95
C GLU A 80 -11.27 -0.01 -5.49
N GLY A 81 -10.96 1.03 -6.28
CA GLY A 81 -11.36 2.40 -5.99
C GLY A 81 -10.53 3.15 -4.93
N THR A 82 -9.63 2.48 -4.20
CA THR A 82 -8.74 3.17 -3.24
C THR A 82 -7.78 4.10 -3.98
N ARG A 83 -7.90 5.41 -3.71
CA ARG A 83 -7.02 6.43 -4.32
C ARG A 83 -5.64 6.41 -3.66
N MET A 84 -4.58 6.69 -4.42
CA MET A 84 -3.20 6.67 -3.89
C MET A 84 -2.99 7.64 -2.71
N ARG A 85 -3.63 8.81 -2.76
CA ARG A 85 -3.56 9.80 -1.66
C ARG A 85 -4.26 9.31 -0.39
N GLN A 86 -5.36 8.58 -0.53
CA GLN A 86 -6.06 7.98 0.62
C GLN A 86 -5.19 6.88 1.25
N ASP A 87 -4.53 6.06 0.43
CA ASP A 87 -3.62 5.03 0.92
C ASP A 87 -2.42 5.60 1.67
N ALA A 88 -1.82 6.69 1.16
CA ALA A 88 -0.74 7.40 1.83
C ALA A 88 -1.19 8.05 3.16
N ALA A 89 -2.41 8.57 3.22
CA ALA A 89 -2.99 9.11 4.46
C ALA A 89 -3.24 8.01 5.49
N ALA A 90 -3.84 6.89 5.07
CA ALA A 90 -4.10 5.75 5.94
C ALA A 90 -2.81 5.11 6.48
N PHE A 91 -1.73 5.05 5.69
CA PHE A 91 -0.43 4.63 6.21
C PHE A 91 0.10 5.58 7.30
N ALA A 92 -0.05 6.89 7.12
CA ALA A 92 0.37 7.88 8.11
C ALA A 92 -0.41 7.72 9.43
N GLU A 93 -1.73 7.56 9.33
CA GLU A 93 -2.60 7.32 10.49
C GLU A 93 -2.25 6.01 11.19
N TRP A 94 -2.04 4.93 10.43
CA TRP A 94 -1.62 3.64 10.95
C TRP A 94 -0.28 3.72 11.69
N ALA A 95 0.70 4.43 11.13
CA ALA A 95 2.01 4.61 11.77
C ALA A 95 1.90 5.47 13.04
N ALA A 96 1.12 6.56 13.00
CA ALA A 96 0.88 7.42 14.17
C ALA A 96 0.18 6.66 15.30
N ALA A 97 -0.85 5.86 14.98
CA ALA A 97 -1.59 5.06 15.96
C ALA A 97 -0.70 4.02 16.65
N ARG A 98 0.40 3.62 16.02
CA ARG A 98 1.41 2.70 16.57
C ARG A 98 2.55 3.40 17.30
N GLY A 99 2.54 4.74 17.38
CA GLY A 99 3.60 5.52 18.00
C GLY A 99 4.90 5.56 17.19
N GLU A 100 4.85 5.24 15.89
CA GLU A 100 6.05 5.23 15.04
C GLU A 100 6.48 6.64 14.61
N LEU A 101 5.54 7.59 14.66
CA LEU A 101 5.73 8.99 14.32
C LEU A 101 5.82 9.83 15.58
N GLU A 102 6.90 10.61 15.69
CA GLU A 102 7.03 11.65 16.71
C GLU A 102 5.91 12.69 16.54
N PRO A 103 5.33 13.21 17.64
CA PRO A 103 4.39 14.31 17.56
C PRO A 103 5.05 15.50 16.84
N PRO A 104 4.29 16.24 15.99
CA PRO A 104 4.86 17.34 15.23
C PRO A 104 5.55 18.31 16.19
N ARG A 105 6.86 18.51 16.00
CA ARG A 105 7.62 19.48 16.79
C ARG A 105 6.92 20.82 16.63
N LYS A 106 6.33 21.35 17.71
CA LYS A 106 5.62 22.65 17.69
C LYS A 106 6.58 23.69 17.12
N ARG A 107 6.39 24.09 15.85
CA ARG A 107 7.17 25.20 15.27
C ARG A 107 6.92 26.40 16.15
N ARG A 108 8.00 26.91 16.73
CA ARG A 108 7.95 28.03 17.66
C ARG A 108 7.33 29.22 16.93
N TRP A 109 6.48 29.99 17.63
CA TRP A 109 5.56 30.96 17.01
C TRP A 109 6.26 32.02 16.14
N TRP A 110 7.55 32.26 16.35
CA TRP A 110 8.39 33.16 15.55
C TRP A 110 8.92 32.58 14.24
N GLN A 111 8.88 31.26 14.04
CA GLN A 111 9.24 30.62 12.76
C GLN A 111 8.12 30.70 11.70
N ARG A 112 6.98 31.31 12.05
CA ARG A 112 5.81 31.48 11.17
C ARG A 112 5.91 32.70 10.24
N ARG A 113 6.95 33.52 10.37
CA ARG A 113 7.22 34.67 9.49
C ARG A 113 8.56 34.52 8.79
N ALA A 114 8.63 33.57 7.86
CA ALA A 114 9.62 33.59 6.79
C ALA A 114 9.04 32.80 5.62
N THR A 115 8.70 33.55 4.58
CA THR A 115 8.20 33.15 3.25
C THR A 115 6.74 32.72 3.16
#